data_AF-A0A1J4VFH1-F1
#
_entry.id   AF-A0A1J4VFH1-F1
#
_cell.length_a   1.000
_cell.length_b   1.000
_cell.length_c   1.000
_cell.angle_alpha   90.00
_cell.angle_beta   90.00
_cell.angle_gamma   90.00
#
_symmetry.space_group_name_H-M   'P 1'
#
loop_
_entity.id
_entity.type
_entity.pdbx_description
1 polymer ?
#
loop_
_entity_poly.entity_id
_entity_poly.type
_entity_poly.pdbx_seq_one_letter_code
_entity_poly.pdbx_strand_id
1 'polypeptide(L)'
;MKIKSIKILTVFFLILSGCTIRLIPSRPTSYSKNGEYHRVKKGENLYRISQHYGISVEAIKRANHLRSDRVYVGQRLSIPQGVKAERIPVDKIKKEYSIVKLEKGEFLWPAKGKVVRKFGEENDGIDILLAPKAKVVASKKGKVSFCDATKGYGMTIIIDHQNGYYSVYAQEIVPSVKKGEIVSQGAEIARMKDQEKEPLLHFEIRRGVEPVDPLFYLGD
;
A
#
# COMPACT_ATOMS: atom_id res chain seq x y z
N MET A 1 29.30 26.88 66.72
CA MET A 1 28.58 25.64 67.11
C MET A 1 27.42 25.43 66.13
N LYS A 2 27.40 24.31 65.36
CA LYS A 2 26.32 23.78 64.47
C LYS A 2 25.97 24.64 63.21
N ILE A 3 26.38 24.31 61.97
CA ILE A 3 25.99 23.24 61.01
C ILE A 3 24.65 23.47 60.27
N LYS A 4 24.73 23.45 58.91
CA LYS A 4 23.71 23.14 57.86
C LYS A 4 22.68 24.25 57.53
N SER A 5 22.30 24.56 56.28
CA SER A 5 22.18 23.76 55.06
C SER A 5 22.26 24.59 53.77
N ILE A 6 22.84 23.97 52.75
CA ILE A 6 22.72 24.25 51.32
C ILE A 6 21.25 24.12 50.88
N LYS A 7 20.74 25.05 50.06
CA LYS A 7 19.58 24.81 49.20
C LYS A 7 19.93 25.15 47.75
N ILE A 8 20.10 24.08 46.99
CA ILE A 8 20.24 24.05 45.53
C ILE A 8 18.93 24.57 44.93
N LEU A 9 19.02 25.63 44.13
CA LEU A 9 17.91 26.16 43.34
C LEU A 9 17.77 25.28 42.09
N THR A 10 16.91 24.29 42.17
CA THR A 10 16.61 23.36 41.08
C THR A 10 15.90 24.09 39.94
N VAL A 11 16.50 24.08 38.76
CA VAL A 11 15.91 24.55 37.49
C VAL A 11 14.73 23.64 37.13
N PHE A 12 13.52 24.18 37.13
CA PHE A 12 12.33 23.49 36.63
C PHE A 12 12.25 23.72 35.11
N PHE A 13 12.87 22.83 34.34
CA PHE A 13 12.66 22.77 32.89
C PHE A 13 11.30 22.11 32.64
N LEU A 14 10.27 22.91 32.41
CA LEU A 14 8.97 22.45 31.92
C LEU A 14 9.14 21.87 30.50
N ILE A 15 9.49 20.59 30.42
CA ILE A 15 9.35 19.84 29.19
C ILE A 15 7.84 19.60 29.04
N LEU A 16 7.17 20.51 28.33
CA LEU A 16 5.88 20.23 27.72
C LEU A 16 6.11 19.10 26.72
N SER A 17 6.01 17.85 27.19
CA SER A 17 5.84 16.69 26.33
C SER A 17 4.49 16.85 25.65
N GLY A 18 4.47 17.61 24.56
CA GLY A 18 3.41 17.56 23.58
C GLY A 18 3.34 16.14 23.05
N CYS A 19 2.51 15.31 23.67
CA CYS A 19 2.12 14.04 23.11
C CYS A 19 1.37 14.38 21.83
N THR A 20 2.09 14.40 20.71
CA THR A 20 1.46 14.60 19.41
C THR A 20 0.54 13.40 19.21
N ILE A 21 -0.77 13.63 19.33
CA ILE A 21 -1.78 12.67 18.90
C ILE A 21 -1.62 12.60 17.38
N ARG A 22 -0.76 11.68 16.91
CA ARG A 22 -0.66 11.37 15.49
C ARG A 22 -1.94 10.62 15.13
N LEU A 23 -2.72 11.19 14.22
CA LEU A 23 -3.80 10.50 13.53
C LEU A 23 -3.15 9.42 12.66
N ILE A 24 -3.04 8.21 13.19
CA ILE A 24 -2.62 7.04 12.41
C ILE A 24 -3.92 6.31 12.06
N PRO A 25 -4.22 6.05 10.77
CA PRO A 25 -5.36 5.23 10.41
C PRO A 25 -5.14 3.82 10.95
N SER A 26 -5.85 3.45 12.01
CA SER A 26 -5.96 2.07 12.49
C SER A 26 -6.83 1.27 11.52
N ARG A 27 -6.59 -0.05 11.44
CA ARG A 27 -7.50 -0.93 10.71
C ARG A 27 -8.89 -0.83 11.36
N PRO A 28 -9.96 -0.56 10.60
CA PRO A 28 -11.29 -0.44 11.16
C PRO A 28 -11.73 -1.79 11.74
N THR A 29 -11.94 -1.83 13.05
CA THR A 29 -12.41 -2.99 13.81
C THR A 29 -13.92 -3.01 14.02
N SER A 30 -14.63 -1.94 13.61
CA SER A 30 -16.07 -2.00 13.40
C SER A 30 -16.44 -1.30 12.11
N TYR A 31 -17.12 -2.03 11.23
CA TYR A 31 -17.72 -1.47 10.03
C TYR A 31 -19.15 -1.09 10.40
N SER A 32 -19.52 0.18 10.19
CA SER A 32 -20.88 0.63 10.45
C SER A 32 -21.85 -0.19 9.61
N LYS A 33 -22.86 -0.77 10.27
CA LYS A 33 -23.90 -1.61 9.65
C LYS A 33 -24.76 -0.84 8.63
N ASN A 34 -24.66 0.49 8.61
CA ASN A 34 -25.29 1.36 7.60
C ASN A 34 -24.32 1.66 6.45
N GLY A 35 -23.78 0.60 5.83
CA GLY A 35 -22.85 0.72 4.70
C GLY A 35 -23.52 1.33 3.47
N GLU A 36 -22.79 2.20 2.77
CA GLU A 36 -23.15 2.62 1.42
C GLU A 36 -23.13 1.38 0.51
N TYR A 37 -24.03 1.31 -0.48
CA TYR A 37 -23.99 0.24 -1.46
C TYR A 37 -23.44 0.76 -2.78
N HIS A 38 -22.42 0.09 -3.29
CA HIS A 38 -21.93 0.32 -4.64
C HIS A 38 -22.54 -0.71 -5.59
N ARG A 39 -23.11 -0.24 -6.70
CA ARG A 39 -23.53 -1.12 -7.80
C ARG A 39 -22.41 -1.17 -8.83
N VAL A 40 -21.80 -2.35 -8.98
CA VAL A 40 -20.69 -2.59 -9.90
C VAL A 40 -21.10 -2.21 -11.33
N LYS A 41 -20.34 -1.31 -11.93
CA LYS A 41 -20.50 -0.82 -13.30
C LYS A 41 -19.68 -1.68 -14.28
N LYS A 42 -19.99 -1.54 -15.57
CA LYS A 42 -19.24 -2.21 -16.63
C LYS A 42 -17.77 -1.81 -16.57
N GLY A 43 -16.88 -2.80 -16.45
CA GLY A 43 -15.42 -2.60 -16.41
C GLY A 43 -14.85 -2.30 -15.03
N GLU A 44 -15.65 -2.32 -13.96
CA GLU A 44 -15.15 -2.23 -12.59
C GLU A 44 -14.71 -3.59 -12.05
N ASN A 45 -13.75 -3.55 -11.13
CA ASN A 45 -13.30 -4.67 -10.34
C ASN A 45 -13.13 -4.21 -8.89
N LEU A 46 -12.94 -5.15 -7.95
CA LEU A 46 -12.81 -4.79 -6.53
C LEU A 46 -11.68 -3.80 -6.25
N TYR A 47 -10.60 -3.79 -7.04
CA TYR A 47 -9.51 -2.84 -6.87
C TYR A 47 -9.96 -1.41 -7.16
N ARG A 48 -10.60 -1.15 -8.31
CA ARG A 48 -11.08 0.21 -8.65
C ARG A 48 -12.12 0.71 -7.66
N ILE A 49 -12.98 -0.18 -7.19
CA ILE A 49 -14.00 0.13 -6.17
C ILE A 49 -13.31 0.47 -4.85
N SER A 50 -12.31 -0.33 -4.46
CA SER A 50 -11.44 -0.08 -3.32
C SER A 50 -10.80 1.31 -3.37
N GLN A 51 -10.26 1.70 -4.54
CA GLN A 51 -9.68 3.01 -4.76
C GLN A 51 -10.71 4.13 -4.65
N HIS A 52 -11.88 3.94 -5.27
CA HIS A 52 -12.94 4.94 -5.26
C HIS A 52 -13.42 5.28 -3.84
N TYR A 53 -13.51 4.28 -2.97
CA TYR A 53 -14.01 4.43 -1.60
C TYR A 53 -12.90 4.57 -0.54
N GLY A 54 -11.63 4.53 -0.92
CA GLY A 54 -10.52 4.59 0.03
C GLY A 54 -10.49 3.41 1.02
N ILE A 55 -10.99 2.24 0.61
CA ILE A 55 -11.04 1.02 1.45
C ILE A 55 -10.27 -0.12 0.79
N SER A 56 -9.71 -1.03 1.58
CA SER A 56 -8.98 -2.16 1.01
C SER A 56 -9.93 -3.15 0.32
N VAL A 57 -9.43 -3.83 -0.73
CA VAL A 57 -10.15 -4.93 -1.40
C VAL A 57 -10.59 -5.98 -0.37
N GLU A 58 -9.74 -6.30 0.60
CA GLU A 58 -10.06 -7.28 1.63
C GLU A 58 -11.20 -6.83 2.55
N ALA A 59 -11.28 -5.53 2.88
CA ALA A 59 -12.40 -4.98 3.63
C ALA A 59 -13.72 -5.16 2.87
N ILE A 60 -13.73 -4.85 1.57
CA ILE A 60 -14.90 -5.07 0.71
C ILE A 60 -15.27 -6.55 0.70
N LYS A 61 -14.29 -7.44 0.54
CA LYS A 61 -14.55 -8.89 0.50
C LYS A 61 -15.15 -9.41 1.79
N ARG A 62 -14.61 -9.02 2.95
CA ARG A 62 -15.14 -9.42 4.25
C ARG A 62 -16.57 -8.92 4.46
N ALA A 63 -16.84 -7.65 4.14
CA ALA A 63 -18.17 -7.06 4.27
C ALA A 63 -19.23 -7.72 3.35
N ASN A 64 -18.80 -8.34 2.26
CA ASN A 64 -19.66 -8.97 1.27
C ASN A 64 -19.56 -10.50 1.24
N HIS A 65 -18.86 -11.11 2.20
CA HIS A 65 -18.58 -12.55 2.24
C HIS A 65 -17.99 -13.13 0.93
N LEU A 66 -17.22 -12.31 0.20
CA LEU A 66 -16.64 -12.70 -1.07
C LEU A 66 -15.38 -13.54 -0.85
N ARG A 67 -15.40 -14.78 -1.34
CA ARG A 67 -14.23 -15.66 -1.33
C ARG A 67 -13.23 -15.34 -2.45
N SER A 68 -13.68 -14.67 -3.51
CA SER A 68 -12.86 -14.26 -4.66
C SER A 68 -13.01 -12.76 -4.93
N ASP A 69 -12.20 -12.21 -5.85
CA ASP A 69 -12.34 -10.80 -6.26
C ASP A 69 -13.16 -10.65 -7.55
N ARG A 70 -13.83 -11.73 -7.99
CA ARG A 70 -14.75 -11.66 -9.12
C ARG A 70 -16.01 -10.93 -8.67
N VAL A 71 -16.38 -9.92 -9.45
CA VAL A 71 -17.62 -9.16 -9.29
C VAL A 71 -18.32 -9.04 -10.63
N TYR A 72 -19.65 -8.94 -10.60
CA TYR A 72 -20.49 -8.91 -11.79
C TYR A 72 -21.13 -7.53 -11.96
N VAL A 73 -21.31 -7.10 -13.20
CA VAL A 73 -22.03 -5.85 -13.49
C VAL A 73 -23.43 -5.93 -12.88
N GLY A 74 -23.81 -4.89 -12.15
CA GLY A 74 -25.06 -4.82 -11.41
C GLY A 74 -25.02 -5.44 -10.02
N GLN A 75 -23.96 -6.16 -9.64
CA GLN A 75 -23.79 -6.68 -8.29
C GLN A 75 -23.76 -5.53 -7.29
N ARG A 76 -24.56 -5.64 -6.23
CA ARG A 76 -24.54 -4.69 -5.11
C ARG A 76 -23.49 -5.16 -4.11
N LEU A 77 -22.52 -4.29 -3.83
CA LEU A 77 -21.52 -4.49 -2.80
C LEU A 77 -21.81 -3.55 -1.64
N SER A 78 -21.92 -4.10 -0.43
CA SER A 78 -21.79 -3.32 0.79
C SER A 78 -20.38 -2.74 0.84
N ILE A 79 -20.30 -1.42 0.78
CA ILE A 79 -19.06 -0.68 0.98
C ILE A 79 -19.03 -0.34 2.45
N PRO A 80 -18.20 -1.04 3.24
CA PRO A 80 -18.14 -0.77 4.65
C PRO A 80 -17.60 0.65 4.87
N GLN A 81 -18.50 1.55 5.27
CA GLN A 81 -18.18 2.91 5.67
C GLN A 81 -17.56 2.84 7.08
N GLY A 82 -16.29 3.20 7.19
CA GLY A 82 -15.55 3.05 8.43
C GLY A 82 -14.10 3.52 8.35
N VAL A 83 -13.91 4.84 8.35
CA VAL A 83 -13.05 5.52 9.33
C VAL A 83 -13.62 6.91 9.58
N LYS A 84 -14.63 7.01 10.45
CA LYS A 84 -14.54 8.07 11.45
C LYS A 84 -13.56 7.50 12.46
N ALA A 85 -12.34 8.02 12.48
CA ALA A 85 -11.31 7.55 13.40
C ALA A 85 -11.87 7.60 14.83
N GLU A 86 -12.35 6.48 15.35
CA GLU A 86 -12.57 6.34 16.77
C GLU A 86 -11.19 6.38 17.42
N ARG A 87 -11.06 7.25 18.44
CA ARG A 87 -9.82 7.42 19.20
C ARG A 87 -9.57 6.14 20.00
N ILE A 88 -8.95 5.13 19.39
CA ILE A 88 -8.44 3.98 20.13
C ILE A 88 -7.14 4.43 20.83
N PRO A 89 -7.01 4.22 22.16
CA PRO A 89 -5.74 4.45 22.86
C PRO A 89 -4.60 3.67 22.18
N VAL A 90 -3.57 4.39 21.74
CA VAL A 90 -2.40 3.86 20.99
C VAL A 90 -1.76 2.67 21.71
N ASP A 91 -1.85 2.63 23.04
CA ASP A 91 -1.26 1.60 23.89
C ASP A 91 -1.93 0.22 23.74
N LYS A 92 -3.23 0.18 23.38
CA LYS A 92 -3.93 -1.09 23.10
C LYS A 92 -3.57 -1.66 21.72
N ILE A 93 -3.34 -0.79 20.73
CA ILE A 93 -3.01 -1.22 19.35
C ILE A 93 -1.65 -1.93 19.31
N LYS A 94 -0.63 -1.42 20.04
CA LYS A 94 0.73 -2.00 20.05
C LYS A 94 0.79 -3.46 20.52
N LYS A 95 -0.15 -3.90 21.35
CA LYS A 95 -0.11 -5.21 22.02
C LYS A 95 -0.72 -6.33 21.16
N GLU A 96 -1.64 -5.96 20.26
CA GLU A 96 -2.44 -6.90 19.45
C GLU A 96 -2.12 -6.79 17.94
N TYR A 97 -1.73 -5.60 17.49
CA TYR A 97 -1.12 -5.35 16.20
C TYR A 97 0.30 -4.85 16.45
N SER A 98 1.26 -5.77 16.50
CA SER A 98 2.60 -5.41 16.04
C SER A 98 2.45 -4.96 14.60
N ILE A 99 2.19 -3.67 14.39
CA ILE A 99 2.36 -3.03 13.08
C ILE A 99 3.84 -3.24 12.81
N VAL A 100 4.17 -4.31 12.09
CA VAL A 100 5.51 -4.52 11.57
C VAL A 100 5.67 -3.37 10.60
N LYS A 101 6.17 -2.26 11.13
CA LYS A 101 6.56 -1.10 10.35
C LYS A 101 7.64 -1.65 9.44
N LEU A 102 7.28 -1.82 8.17
CA LEU A 102 8.23 -2.26 7.16
C LEU A 102 9.38 -1.26 7.18
N GLU A 103 10.58 -1.74 7.47
CA GLU A 103 11.76 -0.90 7.62
C GLU A 103 12.34 -0.56 6.24
N LYS A 104 13.19 0.47 6.20
CA LYS A 104 13.90 0.87 4.98
C LYS A 104 14.62 -0.34 4.37
N GLY A 105 14.51 -0.51 3.05
CA GLY A 105 15.26 -1.53 2.30
C GLY A 105 14.64 -2.93 2.27
N GLU A 106 13.45 -3.12 2.83
CA GLU A 106 12.78 -4.43 2.81
C GLU A 106 12.17 -4.83 1.46
N PHE A 107 12.11 -3.90 0.49
CA PHE A 107 11.71 -4.16 -0.89
C PHE A 107 12.95 -4.11 -1.81
N LEU A 108 13.03 -5.07 -2.74
CA LEU A 108 14.00 -5.03 -3.82
C LEU A 108 13.56 -4.06 -4.91
N TRP A 109 14.54 -3.44 -5.57
CA TRP A 109 14.29 -2.73 -6.83
C TRP A 109 13.55 -3.65 -7.81
N PRO A 110 12.45 -3.16 -8.41
CA PRO A 110 11.62 -3.96 -9.31
C PRO A 110 12.35 -4.26 -10.63
N ALA A 111 13.30 -3.41 -11.02
CA ALA A 111 14.15 -3.54 -12.18
C ALA A 111 15.35 -2.58 -12.05
N LYS A 112 16.42 -2.83 -12.81
CA LYS A 112 17.57 -1.92 -12.92
C LYS A 112 17.34 -0.93 -14.06
N GLY A 113 17.19 0.35 -13.74
CA GLY A 113 16.92 1.41 -14.72
C GLY A 113 17.11 2.81 -14.17
N LYS A 114 16.74 3.81 -14.97
CA LYS A 114 16.82 5.22 -14.58
C LYS A 114 15.47 5.70 -14.08
N VAL A 115 15.40 6.19 -12.84
CA VAL A 115 14.20 6.87 -12.35
C VAL A 115 14.07 8.21 -13.09
N VAL A 116 12.98 8.37 -13.84
CA VAL A 116 12.68 9.56 -14.64
C VAL A 116 11.55 10.41 -14.05
N ARG A 117 10.71 9.81 -13.19
CA ARG A 117 9.71 10.53 -12.39
C ARG A 117 9.71 9.97 -10.97
N LYS A 118 9.67 10.87 -9.98
CA LYS A 118 9.64 10.51 -8.54
C LYS A 118 8.20 10.59 -8.01
N PHE A 119 8.01 10.04 -6.81
CA PHE A 119 6.77 10.15 -6.05
C PHE A 119 6.46 11.60 -5.69
N GLY A 120 5.19 12.00 -5.74
CA GLY A 120 4.76 13.37 -5.44
C GLY A 120 3.34 13.69 -5.91
N GLU A 121 2.99 14.99 -5.97
CA GLU A 121 1.63 15.50 -6.19
C GLU A 121 0.91 14.91 -7.43
N GLU A 122 1.66 14.52 -8.45
CA GLU A 122 1.11 13.98 -9.71
C GLU A 122 1.51 12.52 -9.98
N ASN A 123 2.20 11.87 -9.04
CA ASN A 123 2.74 10.53 -9.23
C ASN A 123 2.70 9.69 -7.94
N ASP A 124 1.85 8.67 -7.94
CA ASP A 124 1.64 7.73 -6.84
C ASP A 124 2.80 6.74 -6.64
N GLY A 125 3.85 6.81 -7.46
CA GLY A 125 5.01 5.93 -7.38
C GLY A 125 6.26 6.54 -7.99
N ILE A 126 7.07 5.69 -8.62
CA ILE A 126 8.22 6.11 -9.43
C ILE A 126 8.07 5.55 -10.84
N ASP A 127 8.56 6.32 -11.80
CA ASP A 127 8.65 5.87 -13.18
C ASP A 127 10.11 5.56 -13.51
N ILE A 128 10.34 4.35 -14.01
CA ILE A 128 11.66 3.82 -14.30
C ILE A 128 11.75 3.56 -15.80
N LEU A 129 12.64 4.28 -16.47
CA LEU A 129 13.00 4.05 -17.86
C LEU A 129 13.91 2.82 -17.94
N LEU A 130 13.54 1.85 -18.77
CA LEU A 130 14.17 0.55 -18.87
C LEU A 130 14.49 0.19 -20.33
N ALA A 131 15.43 -0.72 -20.52
CA ALA A 131 15.66 -1.30 -21.83
C ALA A 131 14.45 -2.16 -22.28
N PRO A 132 14.16 -2.26 -23.59
CA PRO A 132 13.19 -3.22 -24.11
C PRO A 132 13.50 -4.65 -23.62
N LYS A 133 12.45 -5.43 -23.34
CA LYS A 133 12.55 -6.80 -22.76
C LYS A 133 13.21 -6.91 -21.38
N ALA A 134 13.55 -5.80 -20.72
CA ALA A 134 14.16 -5.82 -19.40
C ALA A 134 13.28 -6.59 -18.40
N LYS A 135 13.94 -7.33 -17.50
CA LYS A 135 13.29 -8.13 -16.48
C LYS A 135 12.67 -7.25 -15.40
N VAL A 136 11.45 -7.58 -14.99
CA VAL A 136 10.76 -7.00 -13.84
C VAL A 136 10.53 -8.10 -12.80
N VAL A 137 10.88 -7.82 -11.54
CA VAL A 137 10.81 -8.77 -10.43
C VAL A 137 9.86 -8.34 -9.33
N ALA A 138 9.35 -9.32 -8.58
CA ALA A 138 8.62 -9.08 -7.35
C ALA A 138 9.55 -8.47 -6.30
N SER A 139 9.26 -7.23 -5.92
CA SER A 139 10.03 -6.45 -4.96
C SER A 139 9.98 -7.04 -3.56
N LYS A 140 8.93 -7.80 -3.24
CA LYS A 140 8.83 -8.57 -1.99
C LYS A 140 7.97 -9.81 -2.23
N LYS A 141 8.14 -10.85 -1.40
CA LYS A 141 7.28 -12.04 -1.42
C LYS A 141 5.82 -11.62 -1.24
N GLY A 142 4.92 -12.23 -1.99
CA GLY A 142 3.50 -11.98 -1.83
C GLY A 142 2.63 -12.79 -2.76
N LYS A 143 1.34 -12.51 -2.75
CA LYS A 143 0.35 -13.11 -3.64
C LYS A 143 -0.06 -12.10 -4.69
N VAL A 144 -0.04 -12.48 -5.96
CA VAL A 144 -0.55 -11.66 -7.06
C VAL A 144 -2.06 -11.48 -6.87
N SER A 145 -2.47 -10.31 -6.40
CA SER A 145 -3.88 -9.98 -6.14
C SER A 145 -4.58 -9.48 -7.41
N PHE A 146 -3.81 -8.94 -8.36
CA PHE A 146 -4.30 -8.46 -9.65
C PHE A 146 -3.25 -8.66 -10.75
N CYS A 147 -3.70 -8.99 -11.96
CA CYS A 147 -2.86 -9.11 -13.16
C CYS A 147 -3.74 -8.99 -14.40
N ASP A 148 -3.96 -7.76 -14.88
CA ASP A 148 -4.77 -7.47 -16.08
C ASP A 148 -4.57 -6.03 -16.57
N ALA A 149 -5.15 -5.68 -17.72
CA ALA A 149 -5.20 -4.31 -18.22
C ALA A 149 -6.13 -3.42 -17.38
N THR A 150 -5.62 -2.25 -17.00
CA THR A 150 -6.33 -1.23 -16.21
C THR A 150 -6.29 0.11 -16.94
N LYS A 151 -7.46 0.70 -17.22
CA LYS A 151 -7.55 2.05 -17.81
C LYS A 151 -6.77 3.06 -16.96
N GLY A 152 -5.82 3.78 -17.58
CA GLY A 152 -4.92 4.75 -16.94
C GLY A 152 -3.57 4.15 -16.50
N TYR A 153 -3.53 2.84 -16.22
CA TYR A 153 -2.32 2.15 -15.74
C TYR A 153 -1.72 1.17 -16.76
N GLY A 154 -2.41 0.88 -17.87
CA GLY A 154 -1.97 -0.14 -18.82
C GLY A 154 -2.04 -1.55 -18.23
N MET A 155 -1.15 -2.45 -18.65
CA MET A 155 -1.07 -3.78 -18.02
C MET A 155 -0.58 -3.61 -16.59
N THR A 156 -1.26 -4.20 -15.61
CA THR A 156 -0.98 -3.96 -14.19
C THR A 156 -0.90 -5.28 -13.43
N ILE A 157 0.18 -5.45 -12.67
CA ILE A 157 0.34 -6.50 -11.66
C ILE A 157 0.30 -5.82 -10.28
N ILE A 158 -0.50 -6.38 -9.37
CA ILE A 158 -0.50 -5.96 -7.96
C ILE A 158 -0.17 -7.19 -7.12
N ILE A 159 0.80 -7.04 -6.22
CA ILE A 159 1.18 -8.08 -5.27
C ILE A 159 0.75 -7.62 -3.87
N ASP A 160 0.00 -8.46 -3.18
CA ASP A 160 -0.33 -8.33 -1.75
C ASP A 160 0.76 -9.01 -0.92
N HIS A 161 1.47 -8.22 -0.13
CA HIS A 161 2.56 -8.67 0.74
C HIS A 161 2.09 -8.99 2.16
N GLN A 162 0.78 -9.01 2.38
CA GLN A 162 0.15 -9.07 3.70
C GLN A 162 0.47 -7.81 4.52
N ASN A 163 -0.04 -7.76 5.76
CA ASN A 163 0.14 -6.64 6.68
C ASN A 163 -0.33 -5.27 6.15
N GLY A 164 -1.08 -5.26 5.04
CA GLY A 164 -1.58 -4.05 4.41
C GLY A 164 -0.61 -3.42 3.43
N TYR A 165 0.47 -4.09 3.03
CA TYR A 165 1.40 -3.58 2.03
C TYR A 165 1.17 -4.22 0.66
N TYR A 166 1.24 -3.39 -0.37
CA TYR A 166 1.10 -3.80 -1.76
C TYR A 166 2.18 -3.16 -2.61
N SER A 167 2.58 -3.84 -3.68
CA SER A 167 3.37 -3.24 -4.76
C SER A 167 2.59 -3.30 -6.07
N VAL A 168 2.65 -2.22 -6.85
CA VAL A 168 2.02 -2.11 -8.17
C VAL A 168 3.11 -2.03 -9.23
N TYR A 169 2.98 -2.82 -10.30
CA TYR A 169 3.83 -2.80 -11.48
C TYR A 169 2.93 -2.55 -12.69
N ALA A 170 3.17 -1.47 -13.42
CA ALA A 170 2.22 -1.03 -14.42
C ALA A 170 2.87 -0.51 -15.70
N GLN A 171 2.01 -0.18 -16.67
CA GLN A 171 2.28 0.35 -17.99
C GLN A 171 2.79 -0.69 -19.01
N GLU A 172 4.03 -0.57 -19.46
CA GLU A 172 4.53 -1.24 -20.66
C GLU A 172 5.13 -2.62 -20.37
N ILE A 173 4.46 -3.39 -19.53
CA ILE A 173 4.88 -4.74 -19.11
C ILE A 173 4.11 -5.86 -19.82
N VAL A 174 4.76 -7.00 -19.95
CA VAL A 174 4.20 -8.29 -20.39
C VAL A 174 4.35 -9.26 -19.20
N PRO A 175 3.25 -9.66 -18.55
CA PRO A 175 3.30 -10.48 -17.34
C PRO A 175 3.72 -11.93 -17.65
N SER A 176 4.51 -12.51 -16.75
CA SER A 176 4.85 -13.93 -16.72
C SER A 176 4.15 -14.68 -15.57
N VAL A 177 3.32 -13.97 -14.81
CA VAL A 177 2.54 -14.50 -13.67
C VAL A 177 1.06 -14.28 -13.89
N LYS A 178 0.23 -14.95 -13.08
CA LYS A 178 -1.22 -14.77 -13.09
C LYS A 178 -1.77 -14.44 -11.71
N LYS A 179 -2.96 -13.84 -11.70
CA LYS A 179 -3.71 -13.60 -10.47
C LYS A 179 -3.85 -14.89 -9.64
N GLY A 180 -3.61 -14.76 -8.34
CA GLY A 180 -3.69 -15.85 -7.35
C GLY A 180 -2.35 -16.54 -7.08
N GLU A 181 -1.36 -16.35 -7.95
CA GLU A 181 -0.03 -16.93 -7.82
C GLU A 181 0.73 -16.37 -6.62
N ILE A 182 1.54 -17.19 -5.96
CA ILE A 182 2.44 -16.77 -4.89
C ILE A 182 3.83 -16.62 -5.50
N VAL A 183 4.44 -15.46 -5.31
CA VAL A 183 5.77 -15.13 -5.82
C VAL A 183 6.73 -14.87 -4.68
N SER A 184 7.97 -15.32 -4.84
CA SER A 184 9.08 -14.98 -3.94
C SER A 184 9.64 -13.59 -4.28
N GLN A 185 10.26 -12.94 -3.30
CA GLN A 185 11.05 -11.73 -3.57
C GLN A 185 12.14 -12.03 -4.61
N GLY A 186 12.30 -11.16 -5.61
CA GLY A 186 13.24 -11.33 -6.73
C GLY A 186 12.75 -12.27 -7.85
N ALA A 187 11.60 -12.94 -7.69
CA ALA A 187 11.04 -13.76 -8.76
C ALA A 187 10.64 -12.90 -9.97
N GLU A 188 10.86 -13.40 -11.18
CA GLU A 188 10.42 -12.73 -12.40
C GLU A 188 8.90 -12.72 -12.48
N ILE A 189 8.31 -11.53 -12.63
CA ILE A 189 6.86 -11.37 -12.73
C ILE A 189 6.42 -10.79 -14.08
N ALA A 190 7.33 -10.12 -14.78
CA ALA A 190 7.07 -9.56 -16.09
C ALA A 190 8.38 -9.26 -16.82
N ARG A 191 8.23 -8.91 -18.10
CA ARG A 191 9.25 -8.21 -18.89
C ARG A 191 8.67 -6.94 -19.46
N MET A 192 9.52 -5.95 -19.69
CA MET A 192 9.11 -4.79 -20.48
C MET A 192 8.80 -5.20 -21.92
N LYS A 193 7.87 -4.50 -22.56
CA LYS A 193 7.54 -4.71 -23.98
C LYS A 193 8.78 -4.60 -24.86
N ASP A 194 8.75 -5.34 -25.95
CA ASP A 194 9.75 -5.27 -27.02
C ASP A 194 9.34 -4.20 -28.02
N GLN A 195 9.98 -3.05 -27.99
CA GLN A 195 9.65 -1.90 -28.83
C GLN A 195 10.88 -1.00 -29.04
N GLU A 196 10.85 -0.14 -30.06
CA GLU A 196 11.99 0.69 -30.43
C GLU A 196 12.36 1.73 -29.37
N LYS A 197 11.36 2.34 -28.72
CA LYS A 197 11.56 3.32 -27.66
C LYS A 197 11.71 2.62 -26.31
N GLU A 198 12.54 3.17 -25.45
CA GLU A 198 12.70 2.63 -24.09
C GLU A 198 11.35 2.64 -23.35
N PRO A 199 10.86 1.47 -22.91
CA PRO A 199 9.62 1.37 -22.17
C PRO A 199 9.74 1.93 -20.76
N LEU A 200 8.61 2.39 -20.23
CA LEU A 200 8.50 2.91 -18.87
C LEU A 200 7.77 1.91 -17.97
N LEU A 201 8.40 1.58 -16.84
CA LEU A 201 7.76 0.88 -15.73
C LEU A 201 7.28 1.90 -14.71
N HIS A 202 5.99 1.88 -14.43
CA HIS A 202 5.45 2.56 -13.26
C HIS A 202 5.42 1.61 -12.08
N PHE A 203 6.03 2.01 -10.97
CA PHE A 203 6.17 1.21 -9.77
C PHE A 203 5.69 1.97 -8.53
N GLU A 204 4.76 1.37 -7.80
CA GLU A 204 4.25 1.95 -6.55
C GLU A 204 4.47 0.97 -5.39
N ILE A 205 4.64 1.53 -4.19
CA ILE A 205 4.44 0.82 -2.93
C ILE A 205 3.26 1.49 -2.23
N ARG A 206 2.35 0.69 -1.67
CA ARG A 206 1.14 1.18 -1.03
C ARG A 206 0.96 0.59 0.35
N ARG A 207 0.38 1.38 1.26
CA ARG A 207 -0.13 0.95 2.56
C ARG A 207 -1.66 1.02 2.53
N GLY A 208 -2.29 -0.12 2.29
CA GLY A 208 -3.72 -0.21 2.01
C GLY A 208 -4.00 0.44 0.66
N VAL A 209 -4.75 1.53 0.66
CA VAL A 209 -5.06 2.32 -0.54
C VAL A 209 -4.12 3.50 -0.75
N GLU A 210 -3.36 3.89 0.28
CA GLU A 210 -2.48 5.06 0.25
C GLU A 210 -1.15 4.70 -0.43
N PRO A 211 -0.75 5.40 -1.49
CA PRO A 211 0.60 5.27 -2.02
C PRO A 211 1.61 5.92 -1.06
N VAL A 212 2.82 5.38 -1.03
CA VAL A 212 3.95 5.88 -0.24
C VAL A 212 5.18 5.97 -1.13
N ASP A 213 6.11 6.87 -0.81
CA ASP A 213 7.35 7.03 -1.59
C ASP A 213 8.12 5.69 -1.67
N PRO A 214 8.20 5.05 -2.86
CA PRO A 214 8.88 3.78 -3.00
C PRO A 214 10.37 3.86 -2.65
N LEU A 215 11.02 5.02 -2.88
CA LEU A 215 12.46 5.19 -2.65
C LEU A 215 12.83 5.05 -1.16
N PHE A 216 11.88 5.23 -0.24
CA PHE A 216 12.10 4.98 1.18
C PHE A 216 12.22 3.48 1.51
N TYR A 217 11.55 2.60 0.74
CA TYR A 217 11.44 1.18 1.05
C TYR A 217 12.34 0.29 0.20
N LEU A 218 12.82 0.81 -0.92
CA LEU A 218 13.77 0.12 -1.79
C LEU A 218 15.15 0.06 -1.13
N GLY A 219 15.80 -1.11 -1.22
CA GLY A 219 17.18 -1.31 -0.75
C GLY A 219 18.19 -0.49 -1.56
N ASP A 220 19.36 -0.23 -0.97
CA ASP A 220 20.49 0.41 -1.65
C ASP A 220 21.12 -0.54 -2.69
#